data_AF-A0A2N1VM63-F1
#
_entry.id   AF-A0A2N1VM63-F1
#
_cell.length_a   1.000
_cell.length_b   1.000
_cell.length_c   1.000
_cell.angle_alpha   90.00
_cell.angle_beta   90.00
_cell.angle_gamma   90.00
#
_symmetry.space_group_name_H-M   'P 1'
#
loop_
_entity.id
_entity.type
_entity.pdbx_description
1 polymer ?
#
loop_
_entity_poly.entity_id
_entity_poly.type
_entity_poly.pdbx_seq_one_letter_code
_entity_poly.pdbx_strand_id
1 'polypeptide(L)'
;MNQVITVFFMTIFIFTSGLANDIKVANPILSGQDISEKFVYVEFDIEWKNSWKNNINHDAAWIFVKYQKTGSGEWHHASLNPNSAAHFPGSADTGATIQAVSDQKGVFFFRTNEGKGDFGSNSVKLKWNYGDDFLKDDIKLDVMRVAVFAIEMCYVPEGDFYLGDVSSPACFKQSTNNFPVKITENAVIVKASGGDQTIRNVGITVSGTEGLDFNNNGTYDNPHYPTGYKSFYCMKYEISQEQYVDFLNTLTRVQQASRISTTIMEQTTITNTFVMSNTTTMQYRNAIRCNAEVDADLPIVFFCDYNQNGEPNEACDGQNIACSYLKFQDGLHYAAWAGLRPMTELEFEKACRGPLTYISGEYAWGDNARSQSINPGNLGCSNENFLGGNCHFGHNSGSYQGPFRVGIFAEISAGERVNAGATYWGIMEMSGNLWEACISFGTETSRKFENLQKWQFDNLTGTGYRGGSWAYNHMLYENYWLVSARHFAEISYDSRNPEYGFRCVRFDD
;
A
#
# COMPACT_ATOMS: atom_id res chain seq x y z
N MET A 1 -22.99 -64.60 12.76
CA MET A 1 -21.60 -64.12 12.78
C MET A 1 -21.53 -63.03 11.72
N ASN A 2 -21.96 -61.81 12.07
CA ASN A 2 -22.13 -60.72 11.11
C ASN A 2 -20.96 -59.76 11.29
N GLN A 3 -20.09 -59.70 10.28
CA GLN A 3 -18.96 -58.79 10.23
C GLN A 3 -19.46 -57.36 10.03
N VAL A 4 -19.09 -56.47 10.95
CA VAL A 4 -19.29 -55.02 10.83
C VAL A 4 -18.12 -54.48 10.01
N ILE A 5 -18.41 -53.95 8.83
CA ILE A 5 -17.45 -53.23 7.99
C ILE A 5 -17.43 -51.77 8.48
N THR A 6 -16.36 -51.39 9.17
CA THR A 6 -16.09 -49.99 9.53
C THR A 6 -15.40 -49.32 8.33
N VAL A 7 -16.11 -48.41 7.66
CA VAL A 7 -15.55 -47.55 6.61
C VAL A 7 -14.81 -46.40 7.28
N PHE A 8 -13.49 -46.35 7.09
CA PHE A 8 -12.64 -45.25 7.52
C PHE A 8 -12.72 -44.13 6.47
N PHE A 9 -13.40 -43.03 6.77
CA PHE A 9 -13.29 -41.80 5.97
C PHE A 9 -11.93 -41.15 6.30
N MET A 10 -10.94 -41.36 5.45
CA MET A 10 -9.67 -40.65 5.49
C MET A 10 -9.86 -39.32 4.78
N THR A 11 -10.17 -38.26 5.54
CA THR A 11 -10.17 -36.88 5.04
C THR A 11 -8.72 -36.49 4.77
N ILE A 12 -8.29 -36.62 3.51
CA ILE A 12 -7.00 -36.11 3.04
C ILE A 12 -7.16 -34.59 2.94
N PHE A 13 -6.68 -33.86 3.95
CA PHE A 13 -6.38 -32.45 3.79
C PHE A 13 -5.16 -32.33 2.88
N ILE A 14 -5.40 -32.06 1.60
CA ILE A 14 -4.35 -31.51 0.74
C ILE A 14 -4.15 -30.08 1.21
N PHE A 15 -3.09 -29.85 1.99
CA PHE A 15 -2.58 -28.51 2.23
C PHE A 15 -2.06 -27.97 0.89
N THR A 16 -2.84 -27.12 0.24
CA THR A 16 -2.34 -26.30 -0.86
C THR A 16 -1.58 -25.13 -0.26
N SER A 17 -0.31 -25.01 -0.63
CA SER A 17 0.53 -23.84 -0.37
C SER A 17 -0.09 -22.58 -0.98
N GLY A 18 -0.09 -21.51 -0.22
CA GLY A 18 -0.30 -20.15 -0.67
C GLY A 18 -0.09 -19.21 0.53
N LEU A 19 0.09 -17.89 0.51
CA LEU A 19 0.14 -16.83 -0.52
C LEU A 19 0.82 -15.59 0.08
N ALA A 20 1.07 -14.59 -0.76
CA ALA A 20 1.32 -13.20 -0.36
C ALA A 20 0.06 -12.35 -0.62
N ASN A 21 -0.20 -11.34 0.22
CA ASN A 21 -1.49 -10.64 0.39
C ASN A 21 -2.64 -11.58 0.73
N ASP A 22 -2.58 -12.12 1.94
CA ASP A 22 -3.57 -13.06 2.48
C ASP A 22 -4.04 -12.61 3.87
N ILE A 23 -3.88 -11.31 4.15
CA ILE A 23 -4.38 -10.72 5.39
C ILE A 23 -5.90 -10.71 5.38
N LYS A 24 -6.49 -11.32 6.40
CA LYS A 24 -7.93 -11.45 6.55
C LYS A 24 -8.34 -11.02 7.93
N VAL A 25 -9.41 -10.25 7.97
CA VAL A 25 -10.10 -9.89 9.21
C VAL A 25 -11.48 -10.51 9.17
N ALA A 26 -11.88 -11.14 10.26
CA ALA A 26 -13.16 -11.82 10.36
C ALA A 26 -13.88 -11.47 11.66
N ASN A 27 -15.20 -11.69 11.66
CA ASN A 27 -16.06 -11.63 12.84
C ASN A 27 -16.01 -10.30 13.64
N PRO A 28 -16.02 -9.11 13.01
CA PRO A 28 -16.02 -7.85 13.75
C PRO A 28 -17.32 -7.68 14.56
N ILE A 29 -17.19 -7.52 15.87
CA ILE A 29 -18.32 -7.26 16.78
C ILE A 29 -17.98 -6.16 17.79
N LEU A 30 -19.00 -5.51 18.33
CA LEU A 30 -18.85 -4.57 19.44
C LEU A 30 -19.05 -5.28 20.78
N SER A 31 -18.12 -5.12 21.71
CA SER A 31 -18.18 -5.74 23.04
C SER A 31 -17.67 -4.81 24.15
N GLY A 32 -18.02 -5.11 25.41
CA GLY A 32 -17.45 -4.44 26.60
C GLY A 32 -17.58 -2.92 26.64
N GLN A 33 -18.76 -2.39 26.31
CA GLN A 33 -19.02 -0.94 26.34
C GLN A 33 -19.00 -0.39 27.77
N ASP A 34 -18.38 0.78 27.95
CA ASP A 34 -18.42 1.60 29.16
C ASP A 34 -18.99 2.99 28.86
N ILE A 35 -20.15 3.29 29.45
CA ILE A 35 -20.87 4.55 29.25
C ILE A 35 -20.35 5.72 30.08
N SER A 36 -19.55 5.45 31.13
CA SER A 36 -18.93 6.48 31.95
C SER A 36 -17.69 7.01 31.25
N GLU A 37 -16.84 6.09 30.81
CA GLU A 37 -15.57 6.38 30.14
C GLU A 37 -15.71 6.55 28.61
N LYS A 38 -16.94 6.40 28.08
CA LYS A 38 -17.31 6.60 26.66
C LYS A 38 -16.47 5.78 25.68
N PHE A 39 -16.28 4.49 25.95
CA PHE A 39 -15.60 3.58 25.03
C PHE A 39 -16.34 2.25 24.81
N VAL A 40 -15.99 1.58 23.71
CA VAL A 40 -16.40 0.20 23.40
C VAL A 40 -15.20 -0.55 22.80
N TYR A 41 -15.17 -1.87 22.90
CA TYR A 41 -14.21 -2.66 22.14
C TYR A 41 -14.78 -3.07 20.79
N VAL A 42 -13.94 -2.97 19.77
CA VAL A 42 -14.14 -3.63 18.48
C VAL A 42 -13.34 -4.92 18.53
N GLU A 43 -14.04 -6.05 18.60
CA GLU A 43 -13.46 -7.39 18.69
C GLU A 43 -13.50 -8.08 17.33
N PHE A 44 -12.41 -8.72 16.92
CA PHE A 44 -12.29 -9.43 15.63
C PHE A 44 -11.19 -10.49 15.67
N ASP A 45 -11.16 -11.33 14.64
CA ASP A 45 -10.07 -12.28 14.37
C ASP A 45 -9.23 -11.76 13.20
N ILE A 46 -7.93 -12.02 13.23
CA ILE A 46 -7.00 -11.66 12.15
C ILE A 46 -6.07 -12.82 11.83
N GLU A 47 -5.82 -13.06 10.55
CA GLU A 47 -4.79 -13.97 10.06
C GLU A 47 -4.07 -13.37 8.86
N TRP A 48 -2.77 -13.66 8.71
CA TRP A 48 -2.05 -13.43 7.48
C TRP A 48 -0.87 -14.39 7.36
N LYS A 49 -0.34 -14.50 6.15
CA LYS A 49 0.69 -15.47 5.83
C LYS A 49 2.08 -14.85 5.77
N ASN A 50 3.08 -15.69 6.01
CA ASN A 50 4.49 -15.30 5.92
C ASN A 50 4.84 -14.07 6.77
N SER A 51 4.21 -13.94 7.94
CA SER A 51 4.63 -12.95 8.93
C SER A 51 6.05 -13.24 9.41
N TRP A 52 6.83 -12.21 9.71
CA TRP A 52 8.18 -12.34 10.20
C TRP A 52 8.62 -11.17 11.09
N LYS A 53 9.53 -11.48 12.02
CA LYS A 53 10.23 -10.52 12.85
C LYS A 53 11.65 -11.01 13.12
N ASN A 54 12.61 -10.11 13.01
CA ASN A 54 14.00 -10.31 13.42
C ASN A 54 14.44 -9.13 14.31
N ASN A 55 15.74 -9.04 14.59
CA ASN A 55 16.33 -8.02 15.46
C ASN A 55 16.46 -6.62 14.81
N ILE A 56 16.24 -6.49 13.51
CA ILE A 56 16.39 -5.26 12.73
C ILE A 56 15.02 -4.73 12.29
N ASN A 57 14.16 -5.59 11.75
CA ASN A 57 12.85 -5.21 11.21
C ASN A 57 11.79 -6.30 11.40
N HIS A 58 10.57 -5.99 10.99
CA HIS A 58 9.41 -6.91 11.01
C HIS A 58 8.37 -6.51 9.98
N ASP A 59 7.48 -7.43 9.66
CA ASP A 59 6.19 -7.10 9.07
C ASP A 59 5.14 -6.80 10.16
N ALA A 60 4.11 -6.04 9.80
CA ALA A 60 3.01 -5.68 10.67
C ALA A 60 1.71 -5.57 9.87
N ALA A 61 0.59 -5.70 10.56
CA ALA A 61 -0.71 -5.27 10.05
C ALA A 61 -1.00 -3.86 10.57
N TRP A 62 -1.21 -2.90 9.67
CA TRP A 62 -1.85 -1.63 10.01
C TRP A 62 -3.36 -1.85 10.06
N ILE A 63 -3.95 -1.75 11.25
CA ILE A 63 -5.37 -2.01 11.49
C ILE A 63 -6.07 -0.71 11.84
N PHE A 64 -7.17 -0.43 11.15
CA PHE A 64 -8.04 0.71 11.42
C PHE A 64 -9.51 0.31 11.32
N VAL A 65 -10.38 1.11 11.95
CA VAL A 65 -11.80 0.79 12.07
C VAL A 65 -12.64 1.88 11.45
N LYS A 66 -13.61 1.48 10.62
CA LYS A 66 -14.67 2.35 10.12
C LYS A 66 -16.00 1.97 10.73
N TYR A 67 -16.86 2.96 10.94
CA TYR A 67 -18.23 2.73 11.37
C TYR A 67 -19.20 3.48 10.45
N GLN A 68 -20.34 2.87 10.17
CA GLN A 68 -21.39 3.47 9.37
C GLN A 68 -22.44 4.07 10.30
N LYS A 69 -22.66 5.37 10.19
CA LYS A 69 -23.60 6.09 11.06
C LYS A 69 -25.05 5.82 10.68
N THR A 70 -25.89 5.53 11.65
CA THR A 70 -27.34 5.35 11.46
C THR A 70 -27.96 6.66 10.96
N GLY A 71 -28.90 6.56 10.02
CA GLY A 71 -29.60 7.72 9.45
C GLY A 71 -28.93 8.27 8.20
N SER A 72 -27.66 8.73 8.29
CA SER A 72 -26.95 9.23 7.10
C SER A 72 -26.44 8.11 6.20
N GLY A 73 -26.08 6.96 6.77
CA GLY A 73 -25.43 5.86 6.04
C GLY A 73 -23.99 6.16 5.65
N GLU A 74 -23.42 7.27 6.10
CA GLU A 74 -22.03 7.65 5.83
C GLU A 74 -21.06 6.85 6.71
N TRP A 75 -19.90 6.53 6.14
CA TRP A 75 -18.81 5.88 6.86
C TRP A 75 -17.86 6.90 7.47
N HIS A 76 -17.48 6.65 8.71
CA HIS A 76 -16.58 7.47 9.50
C HIS A 76 -15.43 6.63 10.05
N HIS A 77 -14.34 7.29 10.44
CA HIS A 77 -13.17 6.65 11.04
C HIS A 77 -13.34 6.64 12.57
N ALA A 78 -13.22 5.48 13.20
CA ALA A 78 -13.32 5.33 14.65
C ALA A 78 -12.03 5.83 15.35
N SER A 79 -12.18 6.66 16.37
CA SER A 79 -11.04 7.17 17.18
C SER A 79 -10.57 6.12 18.19
N LEU A 80 -9.51 5.39 17.85
CA LEU A 80 -8.95 4.34 18.71
C LEU A 80 -8.11 4.94 19.84
N ASN A 81 -8.13 4.29 21.01
CA ASN A 81 -7.35 4.74 22.15
C ASN A 81 -5.84 4.84 21.77
N PRO A 82 -5.15 5.95 22.06
CA PRO A 82 -3.75 6.10 21.67
C PRO A 82 -2.78 5.34 22.58
N ASN A 83 -3.26 4.78 23.70
CA ASN A 83 -2.42 3.97 24.59
C ASN A 83 -2.47 2.49 24.19
N SER A 84 -1.37 1.98 23.66
CA SER A 84 -1.17 0.57 23.27
C SER A 84 -1.66 -0.45 24.33
N ALA A 85 -1.45 -0.16 25.62
CA ALA A 85 -1.85 -1.06 26.71
C ALA A 85 -3.37 -1.11 26.95
N ALA A 86 -4.14 -0.22 26.34
CA ALA A 86 -5.60 -0.22 26.41
C ALA A 86 -6.26 -1.21 25.44
N HIS A 87 -5.48 -1.82 24.55
CA HIS A 87 -5.93 -2.81 23.58
C HIS A 87 -5.55 -4.23 24.02
N PHE A 88 -6.25 -5.23 23.48
CA PHE A 88 -5.93 -6.63 23.74
C PHE A 88 -5.50 -7.33 22.45
N PRO A 89 -4.29 -7.91 22.41
CA PRO A 89 -3.76 -8.55 21.20
C PRO A 89 -4.45 -9.88 20.82
N GLY A 90 -5.44 -10.33 21.59
CA GLY A 90 -6.12 -11.60 21.38
C GLY A 90 -5.28 -12.80 21.81
N SER A 91 -5.62 -13.97 21.29
CA SER A 91 -5.01 -15.27 21.60
C SER A 91 -4.02 -15.74 20.53
N ALA A 92 -3.07 -14.88 20.14
CA ALA A 92 -2.06 -15.21 19.15
C ALA A 92 -1.13 -16.34 19.60
N ASP A 93 -0.90 -17.33 18.74
CA ASP A 93 -0.12 -18.54 19.05
C ASP A 93 1.34 -18.24 19.47
N THR A 94 1.96 -17.21 18.90
CA THR A 94 3.36 -16.85 19.16
C THR A 94 3.54 -15.54 19.92
N GLY A 95 2.44 -14.96 20.43
CA GLY A 95 2.37 -13.62 21.01
C GLY A 95 2.29 -12.52 19.97
N ALA A 96 1.47 -11.50 20.25
CA ALA A 96 1.30 -10.33 19.41
C ALA A 96 1.40 -9.02 20.21
N THR A 97 1.93 -8.00 19.56
CA THR A 97 2.07 -6.64 20.08
C THR A 97 1.12 -5.72 19.31
N ILE A 98 0.40 -4.87 20.05
CA ILE A 98 -0.34 -3.72 19.51
C ILE A 98 0.48 -2.47 19.80
N GLN A 99 0.76 -1.67 18.79
CA GLN A 99 1.32 -0.32 18.89
C GLN A 99 0.27 0.67 18.37
N ALA A 100 -0.40 1.37 19.28
CA ALA A 100 -1.34 2.42 18.94
C ALA A 100 -0.61 3.72 18.59
N VAL A 101 -1.23 4.52 17.73
CA VAL A 101 -0.67 5.80 17.26
C VAL A 101 -1.38 6.97 17.92
N SER A 102 -0.66 8.09 18.06
CA SER A 102 -1.12 9.26 18.80
C SER A 102 -2.32 9.98 18.16
N ASP A 103 -2.52 9.84 16.85
CA ASP A 103 -3.62 10.46 16.10
C ASP A 103 -4.93 9.66 16.11
N GLN A 104 -4.95 8.53 16.83
CA GLN A 104 -6.11 7.66 17.02
C GLN A 104 -6.66 7.00 15.73
N LYS A 105 -5.90 6.98 14.62
CA LYS A 105 -6.35 6.43 13.32
C LYS A 105 -6.13 4.94 13.12
N GLY A 106 -5.53 4.25 14.08
CA GLY A 106 -5.28 2.82 13.92
C GLY A 106 -4.25 2.31 14.90
N VAL A 107 -3.79 1.09 14.64
CA VAL A 107 -2.71 0.45 15.39
C VAL A 107 -1.85 -0.38 14.44
N PHE A 108 -0.57 -0.53 14.76
CA PHE A 108 0.24 -1.62 14.19
C PHE A 108 0.08 -2.88 15.05
N PHE A 109 -0.14 -4.02 14.40
CA PHE A 109 -0.26 -5.32 15.03
C PHE A 109 0.78 -6.27 14.45
N PHE A 110 1.67 -6.82 15.28
CA PHE A 110 2.81 -7.61 14.79
C PHE A 110 3.26 -8.64 15.83
N ARG A 111 4.11 -9.58 15.41
CA ARG A 111 4.70 -10.60 16.30
C ARG A 111 5.47 -9.95 17.44
N THR A 112 5.26 -10.42 18.67
CA THR A 112 6.08 -9.94 19.80
C THR A 112 7.50 -10.49 19.71
N ASN A 113 7.63 -11.78 19.44
CA ASN A 113 8.90 -12.50 19.40
C ASN A 113 9.45 -12.62 17.98
N GLU A 114 10.77 -12.76 17.85
CA GLU A 114 11.40 -13.12 16.58
C GLU A 114 10.88 -14.46 16.07
N GLY A 115 10.73 -14.57 14.76
CA GLY A 115 10.18 -15.76 14.12
C GLY A 115 9.63 -15.45 12.74
N LYS A 116 9.23 -16.51 12.03
CA LYS A 116 8.58 -16.40 10.72
C LYS A 116 7.55 -17.50 10.52
N GLY A 117 6.58 -17.26 9.64
CA GLY A 117 5.55 -18.20 9.23
C GLY A 117 4.16 -17.57 9.24
N ASP A 118 3.13 -18.38 9.07
CA ASP A 118 1.76 -17.91 9.17
C ASP A 118 1.45 -17.43 10.59
N PHE A 119 0.59 -16.42 10.68
CA PHE A 119 0.27 -15.76 11.93
C PHE A 119 -1.22 -15.47 12.00
N GLY A 120 -1.80 -15.73 13.17
CA GLY A 120 -3.18 -15.38 13.45
C GLY A 120 -3.38 -15.08 14.92
N SER A 121 -4.43 -14.33 15.21
CA SER A 121 -4.90 -14.04 16.56
C SER A 121 -6.42 -13.94 16.56
N ASN A 122 -7.05 -14.65 17.48
CA ASN A 122 -8.50 -14.58 17.67
C ASN A 122 -8.84 -13.63 18.81
N SER A 123 -10.04 -13.03 18.77
CA SER A 123 -10.53 -12.11 19.80
C SER A 123 -9.56 -10.94 20.08
N VAL A 124 -8.94 -10.38 19.05
CA VAL A 124 -8.24 -9.09 19.15
C VAL A 124 -9.25 -8.04 19.53
N LYS A 125 -8.93 -7.14 20.47
CA LYS A 125 -9.83 -6.05 20.89
C LYS A 125 -9.15 -4.71 20.78
N LEU A 126 -9.71 -3.84 19.95
CA LEU A 126 -9.30 -2.45 19.87
C LEU A 126 -10.26 -1.58 20.66
N LYS A 127 -9.73 -0.82 21.62
CA LYS A 127 -10.52 0.14 22.40
C LYS A 127 -10.86 1.34 21.53
N TRP A 128 -12.13 1.49 21.19
CA TRP A 128 -12.67 2.63 20.46
C TRP A 128 -13.25 3.63 21.47
N ASN A 129 -12.66 4.82 21.55
CA ASN A 129 -13.16 5.94 22.35
C ASN A 129 -14.30 6.63 21.60
N TYR A 130 -15.48 6.00 21.53
CA TYR A 130 -16.62 6.53 20.75
C TYR A 130 -17.07 7.94 21.19
N GLY A 131 -16.73 8.36 22.42
CA GLY A 131 -16.95 9.73 22.89
C GLY A 131 -16.21 10.79 22.08
N ASP A 132 -15.00 10.48 21.58
CA ASP A 132 -14.21 11.38 20.74
C ASP A 132 -14.84 11.58 19.34
N ASP A 133 -15.70 10.64 18.93
CA ASP A 133 -16.45 10.67 17.67
C ASP A 133 -17.88 11.23 17.85
N PHE A 134 -18.18 11.78 19.03
CA PHE A 134 -19.46 12.40 19.40
C PHE A 134 -20.67 11.48 19.22
N LEU A 135 -20.49 10.17 19.45
CA LEU A 135 -21.55 9.17 19.42
C LEU A 135 -22.28 9.09 20.77
N LYS A 136 -23.57 8.75 20.73
CA LYS A 136 -24.39 8.58 21.93
C LYS A 136 -24.03 7.31 22.71
N ASP A 137 -24.47 7.28 23.97
CA ASP A 137 -24.26 6.15 24.88
C ASP A 137 -24.93 4.86 24.43
N ASP A 138 -26.07 4.93 23.74
CA ASP A 138 -26.62 3.76 23.06
C ASP A 138 -26.00 3.66 21.66
N ILE A 139 -24.79 3.11 21.60
CA ILE A 139 -23.98 3.08 20.36
C ILE A 139 -24.70 2.32 19.23
N LYS A 140 -25.57 1.36 19.56
CA LYS A 140 -26.34 0.59 18.58
C LYS A 140 -27.41 1.42 17.88
N LEU A 141 -27.82 2.55 18.45
CA LEU A 141 -28.73 3.48 17.80
C LEU A 141 -28.00 4.40 16.80
N ASP A 142 -26.75 4.75 17.06
CA ASP A 142 -25.96 5.66 16.23
C ASP A 142 -25.05 4.94 15.21
N VAL A 143 -24.75 3.65 15.41
CA VAL A 143 -23.87 2.85 14.55
C VAL A 143 -24.63 1.66 13.96
N MET A 144 -24.75 1.64 12.64
CA MET A 144 -25.41 0.56 11.91
C MET A 144 -24.48 -0.61 11.61
N ARG A 145 -23.21 -0.31 11.28
CA ARG A 145 -22.20 -1.30 10.90
C ARG A 145 -20.82 -0.84 11.37
N VAL A 146 -19.94 -1.82 11.59
CA VAL A 146 -18.50 -1.60 11.80
C VAL A 146 -17.76 -2.46 10.80
N ALA A 147 -16.69 -1.92 10.24
CA ALA A 147 -15.76 -2.63 9.37
C ALA A 147 -14.34 -2.43 9.90
N VAL A 148 -13.59 -3.52 9.96
CA VAL A 148 -12.19 -3.53 10.37
C VAL A 148 -11.37 -3.83 9.14
N PHE A 149 -10.39 -2.97 8.86
CA PHE A 149 -9.50 -3.11 7.72
C PHE A 149 -8.09 -3.35 8.23
N ALA A 150 -7.35 -4.21 7.54
CA ALA A 150 -5.96 -4.49 7.85
C ALA A 150 -5.12 -4.43 6.56
N ILE A 151 -3.95 -3.81 6.65
CA ILE A 151 -3.01 -3.65 5.54
C ILE A 151 -1.65 -4.18 5.97
N GLU A 152 -1.06 -5.10 5.20
CA GLU A 152 0.30 -5.57 5.46
C GLU A 152 1.33 -4.46 5.20
N MET A 153 2.18 -4.22 6.19
CA MET A 153 3.24 -3.22 6.21
C MET A 153 4.59 -3.86 6.56
N CYS A 154 5.69 -3.23 6.18
CA CYS A 154 7.03 -3.54 6.66
C CYS A 154 7.59 -2.36 7.43
N TYR A 155 8.20 -2.65 8.57
CA TYR A 155 8.94 -1.67 9.34
C TYR A 155 10.27 -1.34 8.65
N VAL A 156 10.50 -0.06 8.39
CA VAL A 156 11.75 0.50 7.88
C VAL A 156 12.42 1.27 9.02
N PRO A 157 13.50 0.75 9.61
CA PRO A 157 14.17 1.38 10.74
C PRO A 157 14.81 2.72 10.39
N GLU A 158 14.93 3.56 11.42
CA GLU A 158 15.71 4.78 11.35
C GLU A 158 17.17 4.48 10.94
N GLY A 159 17.74 5.36 10.11
CA GLY A 159 19.18 5.43 9.94
C GLY A 159 19.62 5.82 8.53
N ASP A 160 20.92 5.80 8.35
CA ASP A 160 21.58 6.17 7.11
C ASP A 160 21.12 5.34 5.89
N PHE A 161 21.16 5.97 4.71
CA PHE A 161 20.97 5.31 3.43
C PHE A 161 21.53 6.15 2.26
N TYR A 162 21.64 5.55 1.08
CA TYR A 162 22.08 6.24 -0.13
C TYR A 162 20.90 6.60 -1.05
N LEU A 163 20.92 7.82 -1.57
CA LEU A 163 20.11 8.30 -2.69
C LEU A 163 20.96 8.37 -3.97
N GLY A 164 20.42 7.86 -5.07
CA GLY A 164 21.09 7.86 -6.36
C GLY A 164 22.12 6.75 -6.53
N ASP A 165 22.60 6.58 -7.76
CA ASP A 165 23.48 5.47 -8.12
C ASP A 165 24.39 5.76 -9.32
N VAL A 166 24.56 7.04 -9.67
CA VAL A 166 25.32 7.61 -10.83
C VAL A 166 24.89 7.18 -12.23
N SER A 167 24.21 6.06 -12.40
CA SER A 167 23.83 5.48 -13.70
C SER A 167 22.36 5.66 -14.05
N SER A 168 21.49 5.73 -13.05
CA SER A 168 20.05 5.84 -13.27
C SER A 168 19.68 7.21 -13.83
N PRO A 169 18.69 7.27 -14.74
CA PRO A 169 18.26 8.51 -15.35
C PRO A 169 17.68 9.45 -14.29
N ALA A 170 18.10 10.72 -14.32
CA ALA A 170 17.63 11.78 -13.42
C ALA A 170 17.84 11.52 -11.91
N CYS A 171 18.72 10.57 -11.55
CA CYS A 171 18.97 10.20 -10.16
C CYS A 171 19.48 11.37 -9.29
N PHE A 172 19.29 11.21 -7.99
CA PHE A 172 19.86 12.13 -7.00
C PHE A 172 21.38 12.05 -6.96
N LYS A 173 22.02 13.16 -6.62
CA LYS A 173 23.47 13.29 -6.51
C LYS A 173 23.86 14.45 -5.61
N GLN A 174 25.06 14.37 -5.05
CA GLN A 174 25.63 15.47 -4.28
C GLN A 174 25.99 16.63 -5.21
N SER A 175 25.79 17.85 -4.74
CA SER A 175 26.09 19.05 -5.51
C SER A 175 27.57 19.27 -5.81
N THR A 176 28.45 18.73 -4.97
CA THR A 176 29.89 19.00 -4.97
C THR A 176 30.68 18.10 -5.92
N ASN A 177 30.26 16.85 -6.08
CA ASN A 177 31.05 15.82 -6.77
C ASN A 177 30.22 14.91 -7.70
N ASN A 178 28.90 15.11 -7.79
CA ASN A 178 27.97 14.28 -8.58
C ASN A 178 27.93 12.78 -8.19
N PHE A 179 28.41 12.40 -7.01
CA PHE A 179 28.26 11.04 -6.47
C PHE A 179 26.91 10.89 -5.75
N PRO A 180 26.47 9.65 -5.43
CA PRO A 180 25.27 9.41 -4.66
C PRO A 180 25.33 10.08 -3.29
N VAL A 181 24.16 10.50 -2.82
CA VAL A 181 24.03 11.23 -1.56
C VAL A 181 23.84 10.22 -0.45
N LYS A 182 24.65 10.29 0.60
CA LYS A 182 24.34 9.58 1.84
C LYS A 182 23.49 10.49 2.71
N ILE A 183 22.23 10.13 2.95
CA ILE A 183 21.39 10.82 3.92
C ILE A 183 21.75 10.30 5.30
N THR A 184 22.00 11.24 6.21
CA THR A 184 22.36 11.01 7.62
C THR A 184 21.62 12.06 8.45
N GLU A 185 21.81 12.08 9.77
CA GLU A 185 21.37 13.22 10.62
C GLU A 185 21.93 14.57 10.14
N ASN A 186 23.13 14.58 9.53
CA ASN A 186 23.80 15.80 9.09
C ASN A 186 23.30 16.28 7.73
N ALA A 187 23.31 17.61 7.57
CA ALA A 187 22.88 18.30 6.37
C ALA A 187 23.79 18.02 5.15
N VAL A 188 23.18 17.74 4.00
CA VAL A 188 23.86 17.56 2.71
C VAL A 188 23.06 18.20 1.59
N ILE A 189 23.74 18.80 0.60
CA ILE A 189 23.07 19.42 -0.54
C ILE A 189 22.80 18.37 -1.63
N VAL A 190 21.52 18.13 -1.90
CA VAL A 190 20.99 17.19 -2.87
C VAL A 190 20.59 17.89 -4.17
N LYS A 191 21.07 17.38 -5.30
CA LYS A 191 20.67 17.77 -6.66
C LYS A 191 20.17 16.58 -7.44
N ALA A 192 19.54 16.83 -8.57
CA ALA A 192 19.20 15.84 -9.58
C ALA A 192 19.07 16.49 -10.96
N SER A 193 19.24 15.73 -12.05
CA SER A 193 19.02 16.28 -13.40
C SER A 193 17.55 16.32 -13.82
N GLY A 194 16.65 15.65 -13.09
CA GLY A 194 15.19 15.81 -13.20
C GLY A 194 14.59 16.49 -11.95
N GLY A 195 13.50 17.24 -12.12
CA GLY A 195 12.98 18.18 -11.12
C GLY A 195 13.09 19.63 -11.57
N ASP A 196 12.75 20.61 -10.73
CA ASP A 196 12.71 22.01 -11.11
C ASP A 196 14.12 22.63 -11.30
N GLN A 197 14.16 23.93 -11.57
CA GLN A 197 15.44 24.62 -11.78
C GLN A 197 16.30 24.66 -10.51
N THR A 198 15.70 24.71 -9.33
CA THR A 198 16.42 24.81 -8.04
C THR A 198 17.19 23.52 -7.78
N ILE A 199 16.54 22.37 -7.88
CA ILE A 199 17.20 21.07 -7.68
C ILE A 199 18.22 20.75 -8.79
N ARG A 200 18.01 21.22 -10.02
CA ARG A 200 18.97 21.03 -11.13
C ARG A 200 20.25 21.85 -10.95
N ASN A 201 20.13 23.10 -10.52
CA ASN A 201 21.24 24.06 -10.57
C ASN A 201 21.92 24.27 -9.22
N VAL A 202 21.16 24.48 -8.16
CA VAL A 202 21.65 24.92 -6.84
C VAL A 202 21.62 23.79 -5.81
N GLY A 203 20.59 22.95 -5.88
CA GLY A 203 20.36 21.87 -4.93
C GLY A 203 19.68 22.36 -3.67
N ILE A 204 19.27 21.40 -2.85
CA ILE A 204 18.47 21.61 -1.65
C ILE A 204 19.20 20.94 -0.50
N THR A 205 19.32 21.66 0.61
CA THR A 205 19.91 21.09 1.82
C THR A 205 18.91 20.15 2.47
N VAL A 206 19.35 18.91 2.70
CA VAL A 206 18.58 17.84 3.31
C VAL A 206 19.31 17.37 4.56
N SER A 207 18.65 17.42 5.72
CA SER A 207 19.08 16.73 6.93
C SER A 207 18.08 15.60 7.20
N GLY A 208 18.59 14.43 7.58
CA GLY A 208 17.74 13.29 7.95
C GLY A 208 16.74 13.63 9.06
N THR A 209 17.17 14.42 10.06
CA THR A 209 16.36 14.72 11.24
C THR A 209 15.64 16.06 11.18
N GLU A 210 16.24 17.06 10.53
CA GLU A 210 15.78 18.45 10.49
C GLU A 210 15.01 18.82 9.20
N GLY A 211 14.86 17.91 8.23
CA GLY A 211 14.05 18.13 7.04
C GLY A 211 14.78 18.90 5.93
N LEU A 212 14.09 19.87 5.32
CA LEU A 212 14.55 20.56 4.10
C LEU A 212 14.81 22.05 4.31
N ASP A 213 15.92 22.53 3.76
CA ASP A 213 16.25 23.94 3.57
C ASP A 213 16.36 24.22 2.05
N PHE A 214 15.36 24.91 1.50
CA PHE A 214 15.20 25.10 0.05
C PHE A 214 16.09 26.21 -0.50
N ASN A 215 16.46 27.16 0.35
CA ASN A 215 17.21 28.35 -0.04
C ASN A 215 18.68 28.28 0.41
N ASN A 216 19.06 27.23 1.14
CA ASN A 216 20.39 26.96 1.68
C ASN A 216 20.91 28.10 2.57
N ASN A 217 20.02 28.74 3.34
CA ASN A 217 20.37 29.84 4.25
C ASN A 217 20.75 29.37 5.67
N GLY A 218 20.67 28.06 5.94
CA GLY A 218 20.94 27.47 7.25
C GLY A 218 19.72 27.38 8.18
N THR A 219 18.54 27.74 7.69
CA THR A 219 17.24 27.57 8.38
C THR A 219 16.39 26.58 7.59
N TYR A 220 15.86 25.56 8.26
CA TYR A 220 15.00 24.57 7.61
C TYR A 220 13.60 25.15 7.34
N ASP A 221 13.28 25.31 6.07
CA ASP A 221 12.00 25.81 5.58
C ASP A 221 10.87 24.77 5.79
N ASN A 222 11.21 23.47 5.79
CA ASN A 222 10.26 22.39 6.09
C ASN A 222 10.90 21.34 7.03
N PRO A 223 10.78 21.51 8.35
CA PRO A 223 11.36 20.61 9.34
C PRO A 223 10.64 19.26 9.47
N HIS A 224 9.46 19.13 8.87
CA HIS A 224 8.62 17.92 8.97
C HIS A 224 8.58 17.12 7.67
N TYR A 225 9.38 17.48 6.67
CA TYR A 225 9.45 16.73 5.42
C TYR A 225 9.97 15.31 5.69
N PRO A 226 9.29 14.25 5.20
CA PRO A 226 9.78 12.88 5.35
C PRO A 226 11.00 12.63 4.45
N THR A 227 12.19 12.70 5.03
CA THR A 227 13.47 12.50 4.33
C THR A 227 13.86 11.03 4.19
N GLY A 228 13.08 10.10 4.76
CA GLY A 228 13.40 8.67 4.82
C GLY A 228 14.47 8.28 5.85
N TYR A 229 15.01 9.23 6.62
CA TYR A 229 15.97 8.90 7.68
C TYR A 229 15.28 8.32 8.91
N LYS A 230 14.24 8.98 9.44
CA LYS A 230 13.43 8.49 10.59
C LYS A 230 12.70 7.21 10.22
N SER A 231 12.39 6.38 11.22
CA SER A 231 11.64 5.14 11.00
C SER A 231 10.24 5.41 10.47
N PHE A 232 9.75 4.46 9.66
CA PHE A 232 8.39 4.46 9.14
C PHE A 232 7.96 3.04 8.78
N TYR A 233 6.66 2.84 8.65
CA TYR A 233 6.08 1.65 8.05
C TYR A 233 5.73 1.92 6.59
N CYS A 234 6.06 0.99 5.70
CA CYS A 234 5.68 1.05 4.30
C CYS A 234 4.73 -0.10 3.98
N MET A 235 3.67 0.13 3.20
CA MET A 235 2.84 -0.97 2.71
C MET A 235 3.74 -2.01 2.03
N LYS A 236 3.60 -3.27 2.43
CA LYS A 236 4.41 -4.38 1.91
C LYS A 236 4.17 -4.60 0.42
N TYR A 237 2.95 -4.28 -0.02
CA TYR A 237 2.43 -4.44 -1.37
C TYR A 237 1.86 -3.12 -1.92
N GLU A 238 1.76 -3.01 -3.24
CA GLU A 238 0.93 -1.99 -3.89
C GLU A 238 -0.53 -2.13 -3.44
N ILE A 239 -1.34 -1.07 -3.58
CA ILE A 239 -2.79 -1.18 -3.33
C ILE A 239 -3.37 -2.27 -4.25
N SER A 240 -4.04 -3.26 -3.67
CA SER A 240 -4.75 -4.30 -4.42
C SER A 240 -6.16 -3.87 -4.85
N GLN A 241 -6.73 -4.56 -5.83
CA GLN A 241 -8.09 -4.25 -6.31
C GLN A 241 -9.15 -4.40 -5.21
N GLU A 242 -9.05 -5.43 -4.38
CA GLU A 242 -9.94 -5.63 -3.22
C GLU A 242 -9.86 -4.47 -2.23
N GLN A 243 -8.65 -4.04 -1.88
CA GLN A 243 -8.45 -2.88 -1.00
C GLN A 243 -9.08 -1.61 -1.58
N TYR A 244 -8.98 -1.39 -2.89
CA TYR A 244 -9.59 -0.23 -3.53
C TYR A 244 -11.12 -0.36 -3.63
N VAL A 245 -11.65 -1.57 -3.84
CA VAL A 245 -13.09 -1.87 -3.78
C VAL A 245 -13.66 -1.59 -2.39
N ASP A 246 -12.98 -2.03 -1.34
CA ASP A 246 -13.33 -1.75 0.05
C ASP A 246 -13.39 -0.25 0.33
N PHE A 247 -12.39 0.48 -0.15
CA PHE A 247 -12.38 1.94 -0.09
C PHE A 247 -13.62 2.52 -0.80
N LEU A 248 -13.85 2.20 -2.07
CA LEU A 248 -14.99 2.71 -2.86
C LEU A 248 -16.35 2.40 -2.23
N ASN A 249 -16.50 1.22 -1.60
CA ASN A 249 -17.74 0.78 -0.96
C ASN A 249 -18.02 1.47 0.39
N THR A 250 -17.07 2.29 0.88
CA THR A 250 -17.28 3.16 2.04
C THR A 250 -17.49 4.63 1.70
N LEU A 251 -17.56 4.96 0.41
CA LEU A 251 -17.74 6.34 -0.08
C LEU A 251 -19.20 6.66 -0.40
N THR A 252 -19.55 7.94 -0.36
CA THR A 252 -20.82 8.43 -0.91
C THR A 252 -20.81 8.37 -2.44
N ARG A 253 -21.99 8.38 -3.08
CA ARG A 253 -22.13 8.36 -4.56
C ARG A 253 -21.28 9.41 -5.26
N VAL A 254 -21.26 10.64 -4.73
CA VAL A 254 -20.45 11.75 -5.25
C VAL A 254 -18.95 11.47 -5.12
N GLN A 255 -18.53 10.96 -3.97
CA GLN A 255 -17.14 10.58 -3.74
C GLN A 255 -16.72 9.43 -4.68
N GLN A 256 -17.56 8.39 -4.83
CA GLN A 256 -17.33 7.29 -5.77
C GLN A 256 -17.11 7.79 -7.19
N ALA A 257 -17.98 8.68 -7.68
CA ALA A 257 -17.89 9.25 -9.04
C ALA A 257 -16.56 9.98 -9.29
N SER A 258 -15.96 10.57 -8.25
CA SER A 258 -14.65 11.23 -8.37
C SER A 258 -13.47 10.25 -8.42
N ARG A 259 -13.66 9.02 -7.95
CA ARG A 259 -12.62 7.99 -7.73
C ARG A 259 -12.60 6.85 -8.76
N ILE A 260 -13.45 6.92 -9.79
CA ILE A 260 -13.49 5.98 -10.91
C ILE A 260 -13.42 6.71 -12.26
N SER A 261 -13.47 5.97 -13.38
CA SER A 261 -13.52 6.55 -14.74
C SER A 261 -14.93 6.54 -15.33
N THR A 262 -15.76 5.57 -15.00
CA THR A 262 -17.14 5.48 -15.48
C THR A 262 -18.02 6.56 -14.86
N THR A 263 -18.83 7.23 -15.67
CA THR A 263 -19.85 8.17 -15.18
C THR A 263 -20.97 7.40 -14.50
N ILE A 264 -21.23 7.74 -13.23
CA ILE A 264 -22.26 7.08 -12.42
C ILE A 264 -23.26 8.06 -11.80
N MET A 265 -23.00 9.37 -11.84
CA MET A 265 -23.94 10.36 -11.30
C MET A 265 -25.24 10.37 -12.10
N GLU A 266 -26.37 10.33 -11.38
CA GLU A 266 -27.72 10.40 -11.96
C GLU A 266 -28.00 9.29 -13.00
N GLN A 267 -27.35 8.13 -12.85
CA GLN A 267 -27.54 6.97 -13.72
C GLN A 267 -28.27 5.86 -12.97
N THR A 268 -29.23 5.23 -13.63
CA THR A 268 -29.83 3.95 -13.20
C THR A 268 -29.29 2.75 -13.98
N THR A 269 -28.68 2.99 -15.14
CA THR A 269 -28.11 1.96 -16.01
C THR A 269 -26.68 2.35 -16.40
N ILE A 270 -25.73 1.46 -16.15
CA ILE A 270 -24.30 1.62 -16.42
C ILE A 270 -23.90 0.69 -17.55
N THR A 271 -23.58 1.25 -18.72
CA THR A 271 -23.07 0.48 -19.87
C THR A 271 -21.63 0.01 -19.62
N ASN A 272 -20.77 0.93 -19.19
CA ASN A 272 -19.35 0.67 -18.98
C ASN A 272 -19.09 0.18 -17.56
N THR A 273 -19.43 -1.08 -17.32
CA THR A 273 -19.42 -1.68 -15.98
C THR A 273 -18.03 -1.92 -15.41
N PHE A 274 -16.96 -1.95 -16.21
CA PHE A 274 -15.57 -1.94 -15.72
C PHE A 274 -15.15 -0.50 -15.44
N VAL A 275 -15.26 -0.12 -14.16
CA VAL A 275 -15.42 1.28 -13.77
C VAL A 275 -14.13 2.08 -13.79
N MET A 276 -12.98 1.41 -13.70
CA MET A 276 -11.67 2.06 -13.71
C MET A 276 -11.18 2.38 -15.12
N SER A 277 -11.57 1.57 -16.11
CA SER A 277 -11.22 1.74 -17.53
C SER A 277 -12.32 2.42 -18.36
N ASN A 278 -13.54 2.55 -17.82
CA ASN A 278 -14.71 3.04 -18.54
C ASN A 278 -14.99 2.22 -19.81
N THR A 279 -15.06 0.89 -19.65
CA THR A 279 -15.31 -0.07 -20.73
C THR A 279 -16.37 -1.12 -20.37
N THR A 280 -16.90 -1.80 -21.38
CA THR A 280 -17.86 -2.91 -21.21
C THR A 280 -17.17 -4.25 -20.92
N THR A 281 -15.87 -4.35 -21.18
CA THR A 281 -15.05 -5.55 -20.94
C THR A 281 -13.80 -5.18 -20.14
N MET A 282 -13.27 -6.14 -19.39
CA MET A 282 -12.04 -5.96 -18.61
C MET A 282 -10.88 -5.51 -19.49
N GLN A 283 -10.13 -4.50 -19.03
CA GLN A 283 -8.92 -4.00 -19.70
C GLN A 283 -7.72 -4.13 -18.78
N TYR A 284 -6.59 -4.63 -19.32
CA TYR A 284 -5.31 -4.76 -18.60
C TYR A 284 -5.47 -5.31 -17.18
N ARG A 285 -6.30 -6.35 -17.03
CA ARG A 285 -6.55 -7.07 -15.77
C ARG A 285 -7.18 -6.24 -14.64
N ASN A 286 -7.67 -5.04 -14.94
CA ASN A 286 -8.44 -4.28 -13.95
C ASN A 286 -9.89 -4.80 -13.92
N ALA A 287 -10.20 -5.58 -12.88
CA ALA A 287 -11.45 -6.33 -12.73
C ALA A 287 -12.50 -5.60 -11.88
N ILE A 288 -12.25 -4.35 -11.48
CA ILE A 288 -13.19 -3.60 -10.64
C ILE A 288 -14.44 -3.25 -11.47
N ARG A 289 -15.57 -3.82 -11.05
CA ARG A 289 -16.83 -3.79 -11.75
C ARG A 289 -17.96 -3.26 -10.86
N CYS A 290 -19.03 -2.74 -11.47
CA CYS A 290 -20.33 -2.56 -10.83
C CYS A 290 -21.44 -3.29 -11.60
N ASN A 291 -22.61 -3.44 -10.99
CA ASN A 291 -23.79 -3.92 -11.70
C ASN A 291 -24.21 -2.96 -12.82
N ALA A 292 -24.84 -3.51 -13.86
CA ALA A 292 -25.39 -2.71 -14.95
C ALA A 292 -26.60 -1.89 -14.49
N GLU A 293 -27.48 -2.47 -13.67
CA GLU A 293 -28.59 -1.74 -13.05
C GLU A 293 -28.20 -1.30 -11.64
N VAL A 294 -28.40 -0.02 -11.35
CA VAL A 294 -28.01 0.63 -10.10
C VAL A 294 -29.09 1.58 -9.62
N ASP A 295 -29.04 1.92 -8.33
CA ASP A 295 -29.84 3.02 -7.80
C ASP A 295 -29.32 4.37 -8.32
N ALA A 296 -30.23 5.32 -8.57
CA ALA A 296 -29.90 6.63 -9.11
C ALA A 296 -29.10 7.51 -8.13
N ASP A 297 -29.40 7.39 -6.84
CA ASP A 297 -29.00 8.35 -5.81
C ASP A 297 -28.15 7.71 -4.70
N LEU A 298 -28.30 6.41 -4.46
CA LEU A 298 -27.53 5.70 -3.44
C LEU A 298 -26.10 5.37 -3.91
N PRO A 299 -25.13 5.23 -2.98
CA PRO A 299 -23.82 4.67 -3.29
C PRO A 299 -23.97 3.30 -3.96
N ILE A 300 -23.14 3.02 -4.97
CA ILE A 300 -23.14 1.71 -5.62
C ILE A 300 -22.17 0.77 -4.96
N VAL A 301 -22.47 -0.51 -5.08
CA VAL A 301 -21.56 -1.59 -4.70
C VAL A 301 -20.64 -1.89 -5.87
N PHE A 302 -19.35 -1.85 -5.60
CA PHE A 302 -18.29 -2.34 -6.48
C PHE A 302 -17.80 -3.70 -6.00
N PHE A 303 -17.29 -4.49 -6.93
CA PHE A 303 -16.72 -5.80 -6.70
C PHE A 303 -15.67 -6.11 -7.76
N CYS A 304 -14.84 -7.12 -7.52
CA CYS A 304 -13.96 -7.67 -8.53
C CYS A 304 -14.69 -8.75 -9.34
N ASP A 305 -14.49 -8.77 -10.66
CA ASP A 305 -15.06 -9.76 -11.59
C ASP A 305 -14.10 -9.98 -12.77
N TYR A 306 -13.09 -10.83 -12.57
CA TYR A 306 -12.04 -11.06 -13.56
C TYR A 306 -12.51 -11.98 -14.69
N ASN A 307 -13.39 -12.92 -14.37
CA ASN A 307 -13.92 -13.88 -15.33
C ASN A 307 -15.08 -13.30 -16.17
N GLN A 308 -15.60 -12.13 -15.79
CA GLN A 308 -16.63 -11.34 -16.47
C GLN A 308 -18.02 -11.99 -16.49
N ASN A 309 -18.33 -12.88 -15.54
CA ASN A 309 -19.63 -13.55 -15.45
C ASN A 309 -20.69 -12.73 -14.70
N GLY A 310 -20.29 -11.64 -14.02
CA GLY A 310 -21.17 -10.78 -13.24
C GLY A 310 -21.47 -11.26 -11.81
N GLU A 311 -20.86 -12.35 -11.38
CA GLU A 311 -20.89 -12.80 -9.99
C GLU A 311 -19.78 -12.07 -9.21
N PRO A 312 -20.09 -11.50 -8.03
CA PRO A 312 -19.14 -10.66 -7.33
C PRO A 312 -18.13 -11.46 -6.50
N ASN A 313 -16.84 -11.11 -6.64
CA ASN A 313 -15.76 -11.50 -5.73
C ASN A 313 -15.59 -13.03 -5.57
N GLU A 314 -15.71 -13.80 -6.64
CA GLU A 314 -15.34 -15.21 -6.63
C GLU A 314 -13.83 -15.40 -6.40
N ALA A 315 -13.40 -16.60 -6.00
CA ALA A 315 -12.02 -16.87 -5.59
C ALA A 315 -10.93 -16.50 -6.61
N CYS A 316 -11.29 -16.33 -7.88
CA CYS A 316 -10.40 -16.00 -8.98
C CYS A 316 -10.77 -14.71 -9.72
N ASP A 317 -11.39 -13.76 -9.02
CA ASP A 317 -11.82 -12.49 -9.59
C ASP A 317 -10.80 -11.35 -9.51
N GLY A 318 -9.55 -11.66 -9.20
CA GLY A 318 -8.45 -10.72 -9.29
C GLY A 318 -8.37 -9.75 -8.11
N GLN A 319 -9.00 -10.07 -6.98
CA GLN A 319 -8.96 -9.32 -5.72
C GLN A 319 -7.54 -8.86 -5.37
N ASN A 320 -6.58 -9.78 -5.47
CA ASN A 320 -5.19 -9.55 -5.06
C ASN A 320 -4.30 -8.97 -6.18
N ILE A 321 -4.83 -8.67 -7.37
CA ILE A 321 -4.08 -7.97 -8.43
C ILE A 321 -3.78 -6.54 -7.98
N ALA A 322 -2.61 -6.00 -8.33
CA ALA A 322 -2.31 -4.60 -8.06
C ALA A 322 -3.29 -3.68 -8.80
N CYS A 323 -3.88 -2.72 -8.09
CA CYS A 323 -4.90 -1.83 -8.63
C CYS A 323 -4.25 -0.76 -9.51
N SER A 324 -4.39 -0.94 -10.82
CA SER A 324 -4.01 0.05 -11.84
C SER A 324 -5.07 1.14 -12.00
N TYR A 325 -4.81 2.11 -12.90
CA TYR A 325 -5.70 3.25 -13.20
C TYR A 325 -5.91 4.21 -12.02
N LEU A 326 -5.03 4.17 -11.03
CA LEU A 326 -5.09 5.10 -9.90
C LEU A 326 -4.46 6.44 -10.29
N LYS A 327 -5.23 7.50 -10.10
CA LYS A 327 -4.71 8.87 -10.10
C LYS A 327 -3.91 9.12 -8.83
N PHE A 328 -3.04 10.14 -8.86
CA PHE A 328 -2.36 10.57 -7.65
C PHE A 328 -3.37 10.97 -6.57
N GLN A 329 -4.43 11.69 -6.95
CA GLN A 329 -5.51 12.06 -6.03
C GLN A 329 -6.27 10.85 -5.48
N ASP A 330 -6.48 9.79 -6.27
CA ASP A 330 -7.13 8.58 -5.77
C ASP A 330 -6.30 7.94 -4.65
N GLY A 331 -4.98 7.85 -4.84
CA GLY A 331 -4.06 7.34 -3.84
C GLY A 331 -4.00 8.20 -2.58
N LEU A 332 -4.05 9.53 -2.70
CA LEU A 332 -4.13 10.43 -1.54
C LEU A 332 -5.43 10.23 -0.75
N HIS A 333 -6.57 10.11 -1.42
CA HIS A 333 -7.85 9.85 -0.74
C HIS A 333 -7.91 8.46 -0.11
N TYR A 334 -7.33 7.44 -0.76
CA TYR A 334 -7.17 6.11 -0.16
C TYR A 334 -6.28 6.19 1.09
N ALA A 335 -5.15 6.90 1.01
CA ALA A 335 -4.25 7.10 2.12
C ALA A 335 -4.97 7.79 3.30
N ALA A 336 -5.69 8.90 3.06
CA ALA A 336 -6.49 9.57 4.08
C ALA A 336 -7.57 8.65 4.68
N TRP A 337 -8.24 7.85 3.85
CA TRP A 337 -9.22 6.88 4.31
C TRP A 337 -8.59 5.85 5.24
N ALA A 338 -7.43 5.31 4.88
CA ALA A 338 -6.71 4.32 5.68
C ALA A 338 -5.96 4.90 6.88
N GLY A 339 -5.87 6.24 7.04
CA GLY A 339 -4.98 6.83 8.04
C GLY A 339 -3.51 6.60 7.72
N LEU A 340 -3.15 6.64 6.44
CA LEU A 340 -1.81 6.53 5.88
C LEU A 340 -1.50 7.77 5.03
N ARG A 341 -0.25 7.89 4.57
CA ARG A 341 0.20 9.02 3.74
C ARG A 341 0.91 8.54 2.47
N PRO A 342 1.01 9.38 1.43
CA PRO A 342 1.92 9.13 0.32
C PRO A 342 3.37 9.02 0.81
N MET A 343 4.15 8.22 0.10
CA MET A 343 5.59 8.09 0.26
C MET A 343 6.32 9.24 -0.46
N THR A 344 7.41 9.75 0.10
CA THR A 344 8.30 10.67 -0.64
C THR A 344 9.27 9.90 -1.54
N GLU A 345 9.81 10.55 -2.57
CA GLU A 345 10.87 9.95 -3.38
C GLU A 345 12.11 9.51 -2.58
N LEU A 346 12.37 10.17 -1.45
CA LEU A 346 13.49 9.84 -0.57
C LEU A 346 13.19 8.57 0.23
N GLU A 347 11.97 8.46 0.76
CA GLU A 347 11.49 7.24 1.42
C GLU A 347 11.42 6.05 0.46
N PHE A 348 11.07 6.26 -0.81
CA PHE A 348 11.09 5.20 -1.83
C PHE A 348 12.48 4.55 -1.94
N GLU A 349 13.55 5.34 -2.04
CA GLU A 349 14.91 4.80 -2.13
C GLU A 349 15.37 4.16 -0.81
N LYS A 350 14.98 4.74 0.35
CA LYS A 350 15.22 4.11 1.66
C LYS A 350 14.54 2.75 1.77
N ALA A 351 13.28 2.67 1.33
CA ALA A 351 12.46 1.46 1.33
C ALA A 351 13.06 0.35 0.44
N CYS A 352 13.88 0.72 -0.56
CA CYS A 352 14.60 -0.22 -1.41
C CYS A 352 15.93 -0.73 -0.82
N ARG A 353 16.81 0.18 -0.39
CA ARG A 353 18.26 -0.12 -0.22
C ARG A 353 18.72 -0.49 1.20
N GLY A 354 18.00 -0.03 2.23
CA GLY A 354 18.47 -0.15 3.61
C GLY A 354 19.85 0.52 3.86
N PRO A 355 20.66 0.03 4.82
CA PRO A 355 21.93 0.65 5.20
C PRO A 355 23.10 0.28 4.28
N LEU A 356 22.86 -0.53 3.25
CA LEU A 356 23.90 -1.01 2.34
C LEU A 356 24.42 0.11 1.42
N THR A 357 25.65 -0.04 0.93
CA THR A 357 26.17 0.80 -0.14
C THR A 357 25.39 0.57 -1.42
N TYR A 358 25.13 1.63 -2.17
CA TYR A 358 24.46 1.56 -3.46
C TYR A 358 25.24 0.68 -4.45
N ILE A 359 24.52 -0.14 -5.22
CA ILE A 359 25.04 -0.69 -6.48
C ILE A 359 24.53 0.20 -7.63
N SER A 360 25.43 0.51 -8.57
CA SER A 360 25.11 1.30 -9.76
C SER A 360 24.18 0.49 -10.67
N GLY A 361 23.00 1.05 -10.97
CA GLY A 361 22.01 0.41 -11.81
C GLY A 361 21.30 -0.75 -11.13
N GLU A 362 21.10 -0.68 -9.82
CA GLU A 362 20.40 -1.74 -9.09
C GLU A 362 18.87 -1.60 -9.13
N TYR A 363 18.22 -2.76 -9.09
CA TYR A 363 16.81 -2.91 -8.80
C TYR A 363 16.58 -3.08 -7.30
N ALA A 364 15.31 -3.12 -6.89
CA ALA A 364 14.88 -3.20 -5.49
C ALA A 364 15.61 -4.28 -4.67
N TRP A 365 16.00 -5.39 -5.29
CA TRP A 365 16.70 -6.50 -4.64
C TRP A 365 18.22 -6.36 -4.49
N GLY A 366 18.80 -5.22 -4.87
CA GLY A 366 20.21 -4.92 -4.64
C GLY A 366 21.14 -5.66 -5.61
N ASP A 367 20.69 -5.82 -6.85
CA ASP A 367 21.46 -6.37 -7.96
C ASP A 367 21.07 -5.62 -9.25
N ASN A 368 21.93 -5.64 -10.25
CA ASN A 368 21.70 -5.06 -11.58
C ASN A 368 21.20 -6.10 -12.61
N ALA A 369 21.03 -7.36 -12.19
CA ALA A 369 20.37 -8.38 -12.99
C ALA A 369 18.87 -8.45 -12.66
N ARG A 370 18.03 -8.51 -13.70
CA ARG A 370 16.59 -8.77 -13.62
C ARG A 370 16.19 -9.95 -14.48
N SER A 371 15.15 -10.68 -14.06
CA SER A 371 14.59 -11.79 -14.80
C SER A 371 13.09 -11.61 -14.97
N GLN A 372 12.61 -11.69 -16.21
CA GLN A 372 11.21 -11.45 -16.55
C GLN A 372 10.36 -12.66 -16.15
N SER A 373 9.20 -12.41 -15.58
CA SER A 373 8.17 -13.43 -15.36
C SER A 373 7.49 -13.86 -16.65
N ILE A 374 7.35 -15.17 -16.82
CA ILE A 374 6.71 -15.80 -17.99
C ILE A 374 5.70 -16.86 -17.57
N ASN A 375 4.70 -17.09 -18.44
CA ASN A 375 3.69 -18.14 -18.31
C ASN A 375 2.94 -18.12 -16.95
N PRO A 376 2.04 -17.14 -16.73
CA PRO A 376 1.21 -17.14 -15.54
C PRO A 376 0.38 -18.41 -15.41
N GLY A 377 0.24 -18.93 -14.18
CA GLY A 377 -0.77 -19.91 -13.79
C GLY A 377 -1.78 -19.31 -12.80
N ASN A 378 -2.96 -19.93 -12.71
CA ASN A 378 -4.03 -19.55 -11.76
C ASN A 378 -4.41 -18.07 -11.78
N LEU A 379 -4.60 -17.53 -12.98
CA LEU A 379 -4.85 -16.12 -13.18
C LEU A 379 -6.08 -15.60 -12.45
N GLY A 380 -5.94 -14.44 -11.81
CA GLY A 380 -7.01 -13.82 -11.03
C GLY A 380 -7.23 -14.47 -9.67
N CYS A 381 -6.68 -15.65 -9.42
CA CYS A 381 -6.77 -16.32 -8.13
C CYS A 381 -5.76 -15.75 -7.14
N SER A 382 -6.07 -15.91 -5.85
CA SER A 382 -5.15 -15.54 -4.78
C SER A 382 -3.83 -16.33 -4.87
N ASN A 383 -3.84 -17.54 -5.45
CA ASN A 383 -2.68 -18.39 -5.79
C ASN A 383 -2.12 -18.22 -7.21
N GLU A 384 -2.30 -17.05 -7.82
CA GLU A 384 -1.64 -16.69 -9.08
C GLU A 384 -0.11 -16.83 -8.93
N ASN A 385 0.51 -17.50 -9.91
CA ASN A 385 1.93 -17.85 -9.90
C ASN A 385 2.58 -17.73 -11.30
N PHE A 386 3.91 -17.84 -11.35
CA PHE A 386 4.70 -17.75 -12.59
C PHE A 386 5.85 -18.77 -12.60
N LEU A 387 6.41 -19.03 -13.79
CA LEU A 387 7.62 -19.83 -13.94
C LEU A 387 8.84 -18.91 -14.08
N GLY A 388 9.59 -18.76 -12.98
CA GLY A 388 10.79 -17.95 -12.94
C GLY A 388 10.53 -16.44 -13.04
N GLY A 389 11.60 -15.67 -12.91
CA GLY A 389 11.54 -14.21 -12.84
C GLY A 389 11.42 -13.69 -11.41
N ASN A 390 11.91 -12.47 -11.22
CA ASN A 390 11.87 -11.76 -9.93
C ASN A 390 11.19 -10.40 -10.04
N CYS A 391 10.76 -10.00 -11.23
CA CYS A 391 9.95 -8.81 -11.42
C CYS A 391 9.10 -8.93 -12.68
N HIS A 392 8.02 -8.15 -12.71
CA HIS A 392 7.19 -7.99 -13.90
C HIS A 392 7.53 -6.67 -14.57
N PHE A 393 8.13 -6.73 -15.75
CA PHE A 393 8.55 -5.56 -16.51
C PHE A 393 8.42 -5.81 -18.00
N GLY A 394 8.15 -4.73 -18.74
CA GLY A 394 8.26 -4.64 -20.19
C GLY A 394 7.29 -5.50 -20.99
N HIS A 395 6.83 -4.97 -22.12
CA HIS A 395 5.98 -5.69 -23.07
C HIS A 395 6.83 -6.31 -24.19
N ASN A 396 7.15 -7.61 -24.09
CA ASN A 396 7.71 -8.38 -25.20
C ASN A 396 6.59 -9.15 -25.93
N SER A 397 6.80 -9.57 -27.18
CA SER A 397 5.88 -10.50 -27.84
C SER A 397 5.77 -11.80 -27.03
N GLY A 398 4.67 -11.96 -26.29
CA GLY A 398 4.42 -13.09 -25.38
C GLY A 398 4.33 -12.75 -23.89
N SER A 399 4.59 -11.49 -23.48
CA SER A 399 4.34 -11.04 -22.10
C SER A 399 2.85 -10.82 -21.86
N TYR A 400 2.39 -11.18 -20.66
CA TYR A 400 1.02 -10.93 -20.22
C TYR A 400 0.76 -9.42 -20.07
N GLN A 401 -0.43 -8.95 -20.43
CA GLN A 401 -0.79 -7.52 -20.36
C GLN A 401 -1.51 -7.20 -19.05
N GLY A 402 -1.14 -6.08 -18.41
CA GLY A 402 -1.68 -5.65 -17.12
C GLY A 402 -0.85 -6.13 -15.92
N PRO A 403 -1.06 -5.54 -14.74
CA PRO A 403 -0.32 -5.90 -13.53
C PRO A 403 -0.68 -7.31 -13.03
N PHE A 404 0.22 -7.86 -12.23
CA PHE A 404 0.03 -9.12 -11.54
C PHE A 404 -0.45 -8.94 -10.11
N ARG A 405 -0.78 -10.08 -9.49
CA ARG A 405 -1.00 -10.20 -8.06
C ARG A 405 0.13 -9.53 -7.28
N VAL A 406 -0.21 -8.76 -6.27
CA VAL A 406 0.80 -8.22 -5.38
C VAL A 406 1.51 -9.35 -4.63
N GLY A 407 2.81 -9.19 -4.37
CA GLY A 407 3.63 -10.18 -3.70
C GLY A 407 3.85 -11.48 -4.46
N ILE A 408 3.54 -11.52 -5.76
CA ILE A 408 3.59 -12.75 -6.54
C ILE A 408 4.97 -13.42 -6.57
N PHE A 409 6.03 -12.61 -6.46
CA PHE A 409 7.41 -13.10 -6.45
C PHE A 409 7.87 -13.65 -5.10
N ALA A 410 7.14 -13.37 -4.02
CA ALA A 410 7.50 -13.85 -2.69
C ALA A 410 7.39 -15.39 -2.57
N GLU A 411 6.53 -16.02 -3.38
CA GLU A 411 6.23 -17.47 -3.30
C GLU A 411 7.31 -18.34 -3.96
N ILE A 412 7.78 -17.97 -5.15
CA ILE A 412 8.67 -18.80 -6.00
C ILE A 412 10.08 -18.93 -5.39
N SER A 413 10.45 -17.99 -4.52
CA SER A 413 11.82 -17.60 -4.31
C SER A 413 12.30 -17.74 -2.87
N ALA A 414 11.66 -18.62 -2.09
CA ALA A 414 11.90 -18.83 -0.67
C ALA A 414 13.41 -18.90 -0.35
N GLY A 415 13.94 -17.85 0.29
CA GLY A 415 15.29 -17.84 0.87
C GLY A 415 16.18 -16.65 0.50
N GLU A 416 15.96 -15.97 -0.63
CA GLU A 416 16.89 -14.91 -1.07
C GLU A 416 16.16 -13.71 -1.70
N ARG A 417 16.46 -12.51 -1.18
CA ARG A 417 15.93 -11.20 -1.63
C ARG A 417 15.94 -11.03 -3.16
N VAL A 418 17.04 -11.45 -3.81
CA VAL A 418 17.24 -11.38 -5.26
C VAL A 418 16.18 -12.16 -6.03
N ASN A 419 15.93 -13.40 -5.63
CA ASN A 419 14.96 -14.26 -6.30
C ASN A 419 13.53 -13.74 -6.06
N ALA A 420 13.25 -13.22 -4.87
CA ALA A 420 11.93 -12.69 -4.53
C ALA A 420 11.65 -11.31 -5.15
N GLY A 421 12.65 -10.65 -5.72
CA GLY A 421 12.51 -9.26 -6.16
C GLY A 421 12.24 -8.27 -5.02
N ALA A 422 12.46 -8.70 -3.77
CA ALA A 422 12.11 -7.95 -2.58
C ALA A 422 13.13 -6.85 -2.30
N THR A 423 12.71 -5.79 -1.60
CA THR A 423 13.66 -4.82 -1.06
C THR A 423 14.49 -5.40 0.08
N TYR A 424 15.48 -4.64 0.56
CA TYR A 424 16.23 -5.00 1.76
C TYR A 424 15.31 -5.22 2.97
N TRP A 425 14.16 -4.54 3.01
CA TRP A 425 13.21 -4.59 4.12
C TRP A 425 12.06 -5.60 3.93
N GLY A 426 12.06 -6.37 2.83
CA GLY A 426 10.98 -7.32 2.54
C GLY A 426 9.73 -6.69 1.90
N ILE A 427 9.85 -5.45 1.40
CA ILE A 427 8.80 -4.78 0.63
C ILE A 427 8.87 -5.32 -0.80
N MET A 428 7.72 -5.61 -1.40
CA MET A 428 7.66 -6.35 -2.66
C MET A 428 7.33 -5.41 -3.83
N GLU A 429 7.74 -5.79 -5.04
CA GLU A 429 7.40 -5.10 -6.31
C GLU A 429 7.83 -3.62 -6.45
N MET A 430 8.80 -3.14 -5.68
CA MET A 430 9.33 -1.76 -5.82
C MET A 430 10.14 -1.52 -7.11
N SER A 431 10.32 -2.55 -7.94
CA SER A 431 10.92 -2.49 -9.29
C SER A 431 10.07 -3.34 -10.24
N GLY A 432 9.12 -2.72 -10.95
CA GLY A 432 8.19 -3.40 -11.86
C GLY A 432 6.73 -3.30 -11.41
N ASN A 433 5.89 -4.11 -12.03
CA ASN A 433 4.43 -4.16 -11.82
C ASN A 433 3.72 -2.84 -12.15
N LEU A 434 3.56 -1.89 -11.23
CA LEU A 434 3.02 -0.56 -11.55
C LEU A 434 3.98 0.55 -11.15
N TRP A 435 3.92 1.65 -11.90
CA TRP A 435 4.52 2.89 -11.45
C TRP A 435 3.84 3.34 -10.15
N GLU A 436 4.63 3.64 -9.13
CA GLU A 436 4.14 4.09 -7.84
C GLU A 436 4.27 5.61 -7.72
N ALA A 437 3.13 6.30 -7.52
CA ALA A 437 3.13 7.73 -7.33
C ALA A 437 3.68 8.11 -5.94
N CYS A 438 4.57 9.09 -5.91
CA CYS A 438 5.25 9.60 -4.72
C CYS A 438 5.10 11.13 -4.61
N ILE A 439 5.27 11.66 -3.41
CA ILE A 439 5.58 13.09 -3.23
C ILE A 439 6.92 13.36 -3.91
N SER A 440 6.86 14.11 -5.01
CA SER A 440 8.06 14.48 -5.75
C SER A 440 8.96 15.38 -4.92
N PHE A 441 10.27 15.11 -4.92
CA PHE A 441 11.26 16.08 -4.44
C PHE A 441 11.57 17.14 -5.51
N GLY A 442 11.19 16.86 -6.76
CA GLY A 442 11.43 17.68 -7.94
C GLY A 442 10.61 18.95 -8.02
N THR A 443 9.45 19.08 -7.36
CA THR A 443 8.61 20.30 -7.49
C THR A 443 8.61 21.16 -6.23
N GLU A 444 8.48 22.48 -6.38
CA GLU A 444 8.39 23.40 -5.25
C GLU A 444 7.19 23.12 -4.33
N THR A 445 6.02 22.83 -4.92
CA THR A 445 4.80 22.54 -4.16
C THR A 445 4.96 21.28 -3.32
N SER A 446 5.49 20.20 -3.90
CA SER A 446 5.66 18.92 -3.20
C SER A 446 6.70 19.00 -2.08
N ARG A 447 7.68 19.89 -2.16
CA ARG A 447 8.65 20.09 -1.05
C ARG A 447 8.04 20.79 0.15
N LYS A 448 6.95 21.52 -0.02
CA LYS A 448 6.11 22.05 1.07
C LYS A 448 5.13 21.00 1.60
N PHE A 449 5.25 19.73 1.18
CA PHE A 449 4.52 18.63 1.80
C PHE A 449 4.93 18.53 3.26
N GLU A 450 3.98 18.83 4.13
CA GLU A 450 4.13 18.68 5.56
C GLU A 450 3.49 17.38 6.02
N ASN A 451 3.90 16.93 7.20
CA ASN A 451 3.22 15.88 7.94
C ASN A 451 1.78 16.32 8.25
N LEU A 452 0.85 16.05 7.33
CA LEU A 452 -0.55 16.41 7.50
C LEU A 452 -1.20 15.39 8.46
N GLN A 453 -1.09 15.64 9.76
CA GLN A 453 -1.99 15.06 10.77
C GLN A 453 -3.48 15.38 10.51
N LYS A 454 -3.77 16.21 9.49
CA LYS A 454 -5.11 16.61 9.08
C LYS A 454 -5.70 15.73 7.97
N TRP A 455 -4.94 14.82 7.35
CA TRP A 455 -5.42 13.91 6.29
C TRP A 455 -6.17 14.62 5.15
N GLN A 456 -5.82 15.88 4.88
CA GLN A 456 -6.43 16.73 3.86
C GLN A 456 -5.41 16.97 2.76
N PHE A 457 -5.61 16.33 1.61
CA PHE A 457 -4.64 16.35 0.49
C PHE A 457 -5.11 17.18 -0.71
N ASP A 458 -6.20 17.93 -0.55
CA ASP A 458 -6.95 18.59 -1.63
C ASP A 458 -6.15 19.63 -2.44
N ASN A 459 -4.97 20.04 -1.96
CA ASN A 459 -4.10 21.03 -2.61
C ASN A 459 -2.70 20.51 -2.98
N LEU A 460 -2.40 19.21 -2.76
CA LEU A 460 -1.12 18.66 -3.16
C LEU A 460 -1.08 18.47 -4.68
N THR A 461 -0.41 19.40 -5.34
CA THR A 461 -0.18 19.42 -6.79
C THR A 461 1.30 19.24 -7.04
N GLY A 462 1.69 18.07 -7.55
CA GLY A 462 3.09 17.70 -7.75
C GLY A 462 3.33 16.26 -7.34
N THR A 463 3.39 15.39 -8.34
CA THR A 463 3.64 13.96 -8.19
C THR A 463 4.85 13.56 -9.02
N GLY A 464 5.57 12.54 -8.54
CA GLY A 464 6.55 11.83 -9.33
C GLY A 464 6.27 10.34 -9.29
N TYR A 465 6.65 9.61 -10.34
CA TYR A 465 6.47 8.16 -10.39
C TYR A 465 7.81 7.44 -10.30
N ARG A 466 7.83 6.35 -9.52
CA ARG A 466 9.01 5.53 -9.24
C ARG A 466 8.71 4.04 -9.51
N GLY A 467 9.75 3.23 -9.66
CA GLY A 467 9.66 1.76 -9.72
C GLY A 467 9.48 1.15 -11.11
N GLY A 468 8.97 1.89 -12.11
CA GLY A 468 8.66 1.33 -13.43
C GLY A 468 7.35 0.53 -13.45
N SER A 469 6.91 0.07 -14.62
CA SER A 469 5.64 -0.67 -14.76
C SER A 469 5.79 -1.97 -15.56
N TRP A 470 4.70 -2.72 -15.67
CA TRP A 470 4.56 -3.90 -16.51
C TRP A 470 4.67 -3.59 -18.01
N ALA A 471 4.43 -2.34 -18.43
CA ALA A 471 4.42 -1.94 -19.83
C ALA A 471 5.77 -1.33 -20.27
N TYR A 472 5.85 -0.93 -21.55
CA TYR A 472 7.00 -0.39 -22.30
C TYR A 472 7.95 -1.36 -23.02
N ASN A 473 8.39 -0.92 -24.20
CA ASN A 473 9.26 -1.65 -25.12
C ASN A 473 10.72 -1.56 -24.66
N HIS A 474 11.32 -2.72 -24.41
CA HIS A 474 12.70 -2.92 -23.94
C HIS A 474 13.78 -2.30 -24.84
N MET A 475 13.47 -1.94 -26.09
CA MET A 475 14.49 -1.59 -27.08
C MET A 475 15.05 -0.16 -27.01
N LEU A 476 14.57 0.72 -26.12
CA LEU A 476 15.10 2.10 -26.02
C LEU A 476 15.43 2.59 -24.60
N TYR A 477 14.90 1.97 -23.53
CA TYR A 477 15.03 2.51 -22.16
C TYR A 477 15.05 1.43 -21.06
N GLU A 478 16.15 0.68 -20.94
CA GLU A 478 16.32 -0.38 -19.92
C GLU A 478 16.35 0.12 -18.45
N ASN A 479 16.17 1.42 -18.22
CA ASN A 479 16.57 2.06 -16.97
C ASN A 479 15.40 2.58 -16.11
N TYR A 480 14.15 2.29 -16.45
CA TYR A 480 12.99 2.82 -15.70
C TYR A 480 12.66 2.09 -14.40
N TRP A 481 13.05 0.81 -14.30
CA TRP A 481 12.81 -0.01 -13.11
C TRP A 481 13.89 0.10 -12.05
N LEU A 482 14.96 0.84 -12.33
CA LEU A 482 16.07 1.02 -11.40
C LEU A 482 15.60 1.85 -10.20
N VAL A 483 16.08 1.53 -9.01
CA VAL A 483 15.66 2.18 -7.76
C VAL A 483 15.80 3.70 -7.82
N SER A 484 16.90 4.18 -8.43
CA SER A 484 17.23 5.60 -8.50
C SER A 484 16.75 6.28 -9.79
N ALA A 485 15.97 5.60 -10.63
CA ALA A 485 15.40 6.20 -11.82
C ALA A 485 14.31 7.23 -11.45
N ARG A 486 14.40 8.42 -12.05
CA ARG A 486 13.52 9.56 -11.79
C ARG A 486 13.01 10.23 -13.06
N HIS A 487 12.76 9.43 -14.10
CA HIS A 487 12.33 9.95 -15.41
C HIS A 487 11.05 10.79 -15.29
N PHE A 488 10.16 10.35 -14.41
CA PHE A 488 8.90 11.00 -14.09
C PHE A 488 8.97 11.76 -12.77
N ALA A 489 10.08 12.46 -12.51
CA ALA A 489 10.24 13.29 -11.31
C ALA A 489 9.22 14.44 -11.23
N GLU A 490 8.72 14.91 -12.37
CA GLU A 490 7.75 16.00 -12.44
C GLU A 490 6.65 15.62 -13.43
N ILE A 491 5.51 15.16 -12.93
CA ILE A 491 4.32 15.01 -13.76
C ILE A 491 3.29 16.05 -13.34
N SER A 492 2.81 16.81 -14.33
CA SER A 492 1.80 17.85 -14.17
C SER A 492 0.38 17.40 -14.59
N TYR A 493 0.22 16.14 -15.02
CA TYR A 493 -1.05 15.60 -15.50
C TYR A 493 -1.50 14.41 -14.64
N ASP A 494 -2.71 14.49 -14.09
CA ASP A 494 -3.33 13.44 -13.28
C ASP A 494 -4.32 12.62 -14.13
N SER A 495 -3.83 11.56 -14.78
CA SER A 495 -4.60 10.72 -15.71
C SER A 495 -4.68 9.28 -15.23
N ARG A 496 -5.81 8.60 -15.50
CA ARG A 496 -5.96 7.16 -15.24
C ARG A 496 -5.21 6.38 -16.33
N ASN A 497 -4.08 5.80 -15.96
CA ASN A 497 -3.26 4.98 -16.86
C ASN A 497 -3.20 3.54 -16.31
N PRO A 498 -3.33 2.49 -17.15
CA PRO A 498 -3.25 1.10 -16.69
C PRO A 498 -1.90 0.70 -16.08
N GLU A 499 -0.89 1.56 -16.17
CA GLU A 499 0.44 1.39 -15.58
C GLU A 499 0.61 2.07 -14.23
N TYR A 500 -0.34 2.91 -13.80
CA TYR A 500 -0.21 3.71 -12.58
C TYR A 500 -0.93 3.06 -11.40
N GLY A 501 -0.16 2.80 -10.36
CA GLY A 501 -0.60 2.32 -9.06
C GLY A 501 -0.19 3.29 -7.95
N PHE A 502 -0.26 2.81 -6.71
CA PHE A 502 0.06 3.60 -5.54
C PHE A 502 0.46 2.71 -4.37
N ARG A 503 1.29 3.26 -3.49
CA ARG A 503 1.68 2.66 -2.22
C ARG A 503 1.72 3.72 -1.14
N CYS A 504 1.22 3.37 0.04
CA CYS A 504 1.21 4.28 1.19
C CYS A 504 2.29 3.90 2.22
N VAL A 505 2.62 4.88 3.05
CA VAL A 505 3.49 4.72 4.21
C VAL A 505 2.84 5.37 5.43
N ARG A 506 3.40 5.13 6.61
CA ARG A 506 2.99 5.78 7.86
C ARG A 506 4.21 5.96 8.76
N PHE A 507 4.26 7.06 9.50
CA PHE A 507 5.31 7.27 10.49
C PHE A 507 5.24 6.23 11.62
N ASP A 508 6.40 5.93 12.17
CA ASP A 508 6.53 5.24 13.45
C ASP A 508 6.49 6.33 14.54
N ASP A 509 5.33 6.51 15.17
CA ASP A 509 5.06 7.55 16.17
C ASP A 509 5.38 7.07 17.60
#